data_AF-A0A7S1BCC2-F1
#
_entry.id   AF-A0A7S1BCC2-F1
#
_cell.length_a   1.000
_cell.length_b   1.000
_cell.length_c   1.000
_cell.angle_alpha   90.00
_cell.angle_beta   90.00
_cell.angle_gamma   90.00
#
_symmetry.space_group_name_H-M   'P 1'
#
loop_
_entity.id
_entity.type
_entity.pdbx_description
1 polymer ?
#
loop_
_entity_poly.entity_id
_entity_poly.type
_entity_poly.pdbx_seq_one_letter_code
_entity_poly.pdbx_strand_id
1 'polypeptide(L)'
;MKYSSLILVFLSKLFGETNAEVCLPKCQPYVSTTRSFSKCTFTFEVDLHAGELGYYKVKECPDMGTNPTLGIQKGVSYIFDQADISNYMHPLGLAYYPDGAHREVDELEPGISPPDSLSDCASSNSCPAPMYIREGIYLGKYSNDETISEVTGDEDFGLDVYEPEFFYPITDWAGAGRYSISLKFDVDDFEDDIFYFCHIHAGMNGRIKFIDENNNVLKSEDYPDQPYTYDVISSFDEECGTYNLSPFQLPNEQCPSTFVCDAPEGSLGSYSKCYDAMNCAMMQGMTTNVDDEISLFMHQMIPHHQNAVNMAKALLKTRKLKCDDVTEETDDCALEVILREIINGQNHQIQTMQAILEAGDYKSENDCVVEMTSTTVKGITSGAKRTSFISAILTFVLGLMPFLM
;
A
#
# COMPACT_ATOMS: atom_id res chain seq x y z
N MET A 1 -52.73 8.17 27.12
CA MET A 1 -51.89 7.08 26.58
C MET A 1 -51.21 7.55 25.31
N LYS A 2 -49.95 8.02 25.37
CA LYS A 2 -49.02 8.20 24.22
C LYS A 2 -47.71 8.86 24.66
N TYR A 3 -46.98 8.27 25.61
CA TYR A 3 -45.59 8.67 25.93
C TYR A 3 -44.82 7.49 26.54
N SER A 4 -44.76 6.34 25.85
CA SER A 4 -44.04 5.16 26.36
C SER A 4 -43.06 4.51 25.36
N SER A 5 -43.02 4.94 24.09
CA SER A 5 -42.13 4.31 23.09
C SER A 5 -40.88 5.11 22.76
N LEU A 6 -40.74 6.37 23.18
CA LEU A 6 -39.54 7.16 22.91
C LEU A 6 -38.43 7.01 23.97
N ILE A 7 -38.75 6.50 25.16
CA ILE A 7 -37.79 6.34 26.26
C ILE A 7 -37.02 5.01 26.16
N LEU A 8 -37.57 4.00 25.48
CA LEU A 8 -36.89 2.70 25.33
C LEU A 8 -35.74 2.72 24.30
N VAL A 9 -35.77 3.63 23.32
CA VAL A 9 -34.72 3.73 22.28
C VAL A 9 -33.52 4.55 22.76
N PHE A 10 -33.70 5.43 23.75
CA PHE A 10 -32.61 6.22 24.32
C PHE A 10 -31.87 5.52 25.47
N LEU A 11 -32.46 4.49 26.09
CA LEU A 11 -31.83 3.73 27.18
C LEU A 11 -30.94 2.58 26.69
N SER A 12 -31.11 2.08 25.46
CA SER A 12 -30.20 1.08 24.88
C SER A 12 -28.85 1.66 24.43
N LYS A 13 -28.70 3.00 24.41
CA LYS A 13 -27.42 3.69 24.19
C LYS A 13 -26.66 4.02 25.48
N LEU A 14 -27.22 3.73 26.66
CA LEU A 14 -26.62 4.06 27.95
C LEU A 14 -26.12 2.82 28.72
N PHE A 15 -26.44 1.60 28.25
CA PHE A 15 -25.95 0.33 28.82
C PHE A 15 -25.84 -0.74 27.72
N GLY A 16 -25.10 -0.43 26.67
CA GLY A 16 -24.60 -1.43 25.74
C GLY A 16 -23.11 -1.14 25.58
N GLU A 17 -22.27 -1.99 26.13
CA GLU A 17 -20.90 -2.14 25.64
C GLU A 17 -21.02 -2.28 24.13
N THR A 18 -20.57 -1.28 23.39
CA THR A 18 -20.38 -1.43 21.96
C THR A 18 -19.25 -2.43 21.84
N ASN A 19 -19.57 -3.72 21.68
CA ASN A 19 -18.59 -4.72 21.26
C ASN A 19 -17.86 -4.11 20.07
N ALA A 20 -16.55 -3.91 20.20
CA ALA A 20 -15.74 -3.45 19.08
C ALA A 20 -15.95 -4.43 17.93
N GLU A 21 -16.34 -3.93 16.76
CA GLU A 21 -16.59 -4.76 15.59
C GLU A 21 -15.23 -5.26 15.09
N VAL A 22 -15.04 -6.58 15.13
CA VAL A 22 -13.81 -7.24 14.69
C VAL A 22 -14.08 -8.11 13.47
N CYS A 23 -13.10 -8.15 12.57
CA CYS A 23 -13.10 -9.04 11.43
C CYS A 23 -12.85 -10.47 11.87
N LEU A 24 -13.75 -11.38 11.51
CA LEU A 24 -13.64 -12.80 11.85
C LEU A 24 -13.13 -13.61 10.65
N PRO A 25 -12.32 -14.65 10.89
CA PRO A 25 -11.76 -15.46 9.82
C PRO A 25 -12.78 -16.46 9.29
N LYS A 26 -12.48 -17.00 8.12
CA LYS A 26 -13.20 -18.14 7.57
C LYS A 26 -12.63 -19.43 8.15
N CYS A 27 -13.38 -20.08 9.04
CA CYS A 27 -13.00 -21.35 9.64
C CYS A 27 -13.61 -22.55 8.91
N GLN A 28 -12.76 -23.51 8.53
CA GLN A 28 -13.18 -24.79 7.94
C GLN A 28 -12.74 -25.97 8.82
N PRO A 29 -13.56 -27.02 8.96
CA PRO A 29 -13.13 -28.26 9.63
C PRO A 29 -11.95 -28.87 8.87
N TYR A 30 -10.85 -29.13 9.57
CA TYR A 30 -9.66 -29.78 9.06
C TYR A 30 -9.41 -31.07 9.84
N VAL A 31 -9.37 -32.19 9.13
CA VAL A 31 -9.12 -33.50 9.75
C VAL A 31 -7.73 -33.97 9.32
N SER A 32 -6.79 -33.93 10.27
CA SER A 32 -5.55 -34.69 10.16
C SER A 32 -5.81 -36.15 10.56
N THR A 33 -4.98 -37.08 10.09
CA THR A 33 -5.12 -38.55 10.24
C THR A 33 -5.33 -39.03 11.68
N THR A 34 -5.08 -38.19 12.69
CA THR A 34 -5.27 -38.50 14.11
C THR A 34 -5.98 -37.42 14.95
N ARG A 35 -6.29 -36.23 14.39
CA ARG A 35 -6.88 -35.09 15.13
C ARG A 35 -7.78 -34.23 14.25
N SER A 36 -8.87 -33.71 14.81
CA SER A 36 -9.74 -32.72 14.17
C SER A 36 -9.44 -31.33 14.71
N PHE A 37 -9.09 -30.40 13.83
CA PHE A 37 -8.90 -28.97 14.14
C PHE A 37 -9.78 -28.12 13.22
N SER A 38 -9.99 -26.85 13.57
CA SER A 38 -10.53 -25.86 12.64
C SER A 38 -9.38 -25.06 12.05
N LYS A 39 -9.27 -25.03 10.71
CA LYS A 39 -8.34 -24.13 10.02
C LYS A 39 -9.06 -22.82 9.76
N CYS A 40 -8.67 -21.77 10.48
CA CYS A 40 -9.22 -20.43 10.32
C CYS A 40 -8.31 -19.58 9.46
N THR A 41 -8.86 -18.88 8.46
CA THR A 41 -8.05 -18.13 7.49
C THR A 41 -8.57 -16.70 7.33
N PHE A 42 -7.64 -15.76 7.31
CA PHE A 42 -7.82 -14.40 6.82
C PHE A 42 -7.10 -14.27 5.48
N THR A 43 -7.79 -13.84 4.43
CA THR A 43 -7.19 -13.62 3.12
C THR A 43 -6.90 -12.14 2.94
N PHE A 44 -5.61 -11.81 2.82
CA PHE A 44 -5.11 -10.45 2.68
C PHE A 44 -5.00 -10.05 1.21
N GLU A 45 -5.43 -8.82 0.94
CA GLU A 45 -5.25 -8.10 -0.31
C GLU A 45 -4.72 -6.69 0.07
N VAL A 46 -4.11 -5.95 -0.86
CA VAL A 46 -3.71 -4.55 -0.65
C VAL A 46 -4.50 -3.65 -1.59
N ASP A 47 -5.20 -2.67 -1.03
CA ASP A 47 -5.79 -1.59 -1.80
C ASP A 47 -4.76 -0.47 -2.01
N LEU A 48 -4.10 -0.51 -3.16
CA LEU A 48 -3.10 0.47 -3.56
C LEU A 48 -3.65 1.91 -3.57
N HIS A 49 -4.97 2.12 -3.65
CA HIS A 49 -5.59 3.45 -3.71
C HIS A 49 -6.03 4.01 -2.35
N ALA A 50 -5.82 3.28 -1.25
CA ALA A 50 -6.31 3.67 0.07
C ALA A 50 -5.41 4.67 0.83
N GLY A 51 -4.21 4.97 0.32
CA GLY A 51 -3.24 5.91 0.90
C GLY A 51 -2.08 6.14 -0.05
N GLU A 52 -0.97 6.72 0.39
CA GLU A 52 0.27 6.84 -0.41
C GLU A 52 0.77 5.44 -0.83
N LEU A 53 0.89 4.57 0.19
CA LEU A 53 1.38 3.19 0.10
C LEU A 53 0.29 2.21 -0.33
N GLY A 54 -0.96 2.56 -0.05
CA GLY A 54 -2.07 1.60 0.01
C GLY A 54 -2.18 0.96 1.39
N TYR A 55 -3.24 0.18 1.60
CA TYR A 55 -3.51 -0.46 2.90
C TYR A 55 -4.07 -1.87 2.73
N TYR A 56 -3.88 -2.72 3.75
CA TYR A 56 -4.40 -4.07 3.74
C TYR A 56 -5.93 -4.08 3.73
N LYS A 57 -6.50 -5.06 3.04
CA LYS A 57 -7.89 -5.47 3.10
C LYS A 57 -7.95 -6.93 3.47
N VAL A 58 -9.02 -7.31 4.16
CA VAL A 58 -9.29 -8.69 4.50
C VAL A 58 -10.59 -9.13 3.85
N LYS A 59 -10.50 -10.14 2.99
CA LYS A 59 -11.58 -10.59 2.11
C LYS A 59 -12.82 -11.03 2.87
N GLU A 60 -12.63 -11.58 4.06
CA GLU A 60 -13.71 -12.03 4.94
C GLU A 60 -14.60 -10.88 5.43
N CYS A 61 -14.10 -9.65 5.43
CA CYS A 61 -14.75 -8.49 6.04
C CYS A 61 -14.72 -7.26 5.13
N PRO A 62 -15.32 -7.34 3.92
CA PRO A 62 -15.21 -6.28 2.92
C PRO A 62 -15.83 -4.95 3.37
N ASP A 63 -16.84 -5.00 4.26
CA ASP A 63 -17.56 -3.83 4.76
C ASP A 63 -16.77 -3.03 5.81
N MET A 64 -15.70 -3.60 6.37
CA MET A 64 -14.85 -2.93 7.37
C MET A 64 -13.77 -2.03 6.75
N GLY A 65 -13.65 -2.02 5.41
CA GLY A 65 -12.67 -1.20 4.71
C GLY A 65 -11.24 -1.73 4.82
N THR A 66 -10.27 -0.82 4.95
CA THR A 66 -8.84 -1.14 5.03
C THR A 66 -8.33 -1.17 6.46
N ASN A 67 -7.27 -1.95 6.69
CA ASN A 67 -6.66 -2.24 7.98
C ASN A 67 -7.69 -2.57 9.09
N PRO A 68 -8.64 -3.50 8.83
CA PRO A 68 -9.66 -3.84 9.82
C PRO A 68 -9.04 -4.42 11.09
N THR A 69 -9.68 -4.20 12.23
CA THR A 69 -9.30 -4.90 13.47
C THR A 69 -9.69 -6.37 13.35
N LEU A 70 -8.76 -7.31 13.54
CA LEU A 70 -9.03 -8.75 13.46
C LEU A 70 -9.38 -9.30 14.84
N GLY A 71 -10.22 -10.34 14.88
CA GLY A 71 -10.53 -11.08 16.11
C GLY A 71 -9.93 -12.48 16.07
N ILE A 72 -9.07 -12.82 17.04
CA ILE A 72 -8.49 -14.17 17.19
C ILE A 72 -8.70 -14.75 18.59
N GLN A 73 -8.82 -16.06 18.69
CA GLN A 73 -8.91 -16.79 19.95
C GLN A 73 -7.54 -17.32 20.34
N LYS A 74 -7.21 -17.29 21.63
CA LYS A 74 -5.98 -17.90 22.13
C LYS A 74 -6.01 -19.42 21.95
N GLY A 75 -4.85 -20.00 21.70
CA GLY A 75 -4.67 -21.44 21.49
C GLY A 75 -5.18 -21.97 20.15
N VAL A 76 -5.81 -21.12 19.32
CA VAL A 76 -6.29 -21.48 17.98
C VAL A 76 -5.24 -21.09 16.93
N SER A 77 -5.10 -21.94 15.91
CA SER A 77 -4.21 -21.72 14.76
C SER A 77 -4.93 -20.96 13.65
N TYR A 78 -4.32 -19.85 13.21
CA TYR A 78 -4.82 -18.99 12.14
C TYR A 78 -3.82 -18.92 10.99
N ILE A 79 -4.33 -18.94 9.76
CA ILE A 79 -3.55 -18.66 8.55
C ILE A 79 -3.88 -17.27 8.01
N PHE A 80 -2.84 -16.50 7.72
CA PHE A 80 -2.88 -15.22 7.04
C PHE A 80 -2.42 -15.49 5.60
N ASP A 81 -3.35 -15.59 4.67
CA ASP A 81 -3.09 -15.91 3.25
C ASP A 81 -2.73 -14.64 2.49
N GLN A 82 -1.49 -14.57 1.98
CA GLN A 82 -0.94 -13.44 1.20
C GLN A 82 -0.74 -13.78 -0.27
N ALA A 83 -1.44 -14.80 -0.79
CA ALA A 83 -1.27 -15.24 -2.17
C ALA A 83 -1.82 -14.27 -3.23
N ASP A 84 -2.59 -13.24 -2.86
CA ASP A 84 -3.08 -12.27 -3.82
C ASP A 84 -1.94 -11.37 -4.33
N ILE A 85 -1.93 -11.10 -5.64
CA ILE A 85 -0.87 -10.34 -6.32
C ILE A 85 -0.67 -8.93 -5.77
N SER A 86 -1.70 -8.34 -5.16
CA SER A 86 -1.58 -7.04 -4.50
C SER A 86 -0.63 -7.04 -3.29
N ASN A 87 -0.34 -8.20 -2.69
CA ASN A 87 0.61 -8.31 -1.56
C ASN A 87 2.08 -8.25 -2.00
N TYR A 88 2.39 -8.18 -3.30
CA TYR A 88 3.77 -8.00 -3.76
C TYR A 88 4.42 -6.80 -3.05
N MET A 89 5.64 -6.97 -2.52
CA MET A 89 6.35 -6.00 -1.66
C MET A 89 5.64 -5.64 -0.34
N HIS A 90 4.66 -6.43 0.12
CA HIS A 90 3.96 -6.22 1.38
C HIS A 90 3.94 -7.47 2.29
N PRO A 91 5.11 -8.06 2.63
CA PRO A 91 5.17 -9.21 3.53
C PRO A 91 4.61 -8.83 4.90
N LEU A 92 3.72 -9.67 5.43
CA LEU A 92 3.05 -9.39 6.68
C LEU A 92 3.95 -9.77 7.87
N GLY A 93 4.05 -8.86 8.83
CA GLY A 93 4.68 -9.04 10.13
C GLY A 93 3.63 -9.03 11.23
N LEU A 94 3.99 -9.56 12.40
CA LEU A 94 3.16 -9.51 13.60
C LEU A 94 4.00 -8.93 14.74
N ALA A 95 3.46 -7.97 15.48
CA ALA A 95 4.17 -7.29 16.55
C ALA A 95 3.29 -6.99 17.77
N TYR A 96 3.92 -6.77 18.93
CA TYR A 96 3.20 -6.33 20.13
C TYR A 96 2.81 -4.84 20.05
N TYR A 97 3.42 -4.09 19.14
CA TYR A 97 3.23 -2.65 18.97
C TYR A 97 3.03 -2.27 17.49
N PRO A 98 2.36 -1.13 17.20
CA PRO A 98 2.15 -0.68 15.82
C PRO A 98 3.45 -0.51 15.04
N ASP A 99 3.43 -0.91 13.77
CA ASP A 99 4.54 -0.85 12.79
C ASP A 99 5.79 -1.69 13.08
N GLY A 100 5.82 -2.46 14.17
CA GLY A 100 6.86 -3.48 14.41
C GLY A 100 8.29 -3.00 14.13
N ALA A 101 8.99 -3.71 13.24
CA ALA A 101 10.36 -3.44 12.80
C ALA A 101 10.67 -1.95 12.54
N HIS A 102 9.73 -1.21 11.96
CA HIS A 102 9.96 0.19 11.54
C HIS A 102 10.07 1.17 12.71
N ARG A 103 9.72 0.75 13.93
CA ARG A 103 9.73 1.60 15.12
C ARG A 103 10.68 1.12 16.22
N GLU A 104 11.54 0.14 15.92
CA GLU A 104 12.45 -0.47 16.90
C GLU A 104 11.69 -0.99 18.14
N VAL A 105 10.50 -1.55 17.92
CA VAL A 105 9.64 -2.13 18.95
C VAL A 105 9.56 -3.64 18.80
N ASP A 106 9.24 -4.32 19.89
CA ASP A 106 9.21 -5.78 19.96
C ASP A 106 8.17 -6.38 19.00
N GLU A 107 8.66 -7.21 18.10
CA GLU A 107 7.86 -8.07 17.24
C GLU A 107 7.45 -9.37 17.95
N LEU A 108 6.53 -10.13 17.35
CA LEU A 108 6.27 -11.50 17.78
C LEU A 108 7.40 -12.37 17.28
N GLU A 109 8.40 -12.60 18.14
CA GLU A 109 9.52 -13.50 17.86
C GLU A 109 9.61 -14.61 18.91
N PRO A 110 10.15 -15.78 18.56
CA PRO A 110 10.25 -16.90 19.50
C PRO A 110 11.01 -16.57 20.79
N GLY A 111 11.99 -15.66 20.70
CA GLY A 111 12.83 -15.19 21.81
C GLY A 111 12.26 -14.00 22.59
N ILE A 112 11.09 -13.47 22.23
CA ILE A 112 10.51 -12.27 22.84
C ILE A 112 9.20 -12.63 23.56
N SER A 113 9.23 -12.55 24.89
CA SER A 113 8.03 -12.79 25.71
C SER A 113 7.04 -11.64 25.57
N PRO A 114 5.72 -11.92 25.59
CA PRO A 114 4.73 -10.86 25.58
C PRO A 114 4.98 -9.85 26.71
N PRO A 115 4.86 -8.54 26.44
CA PRO A 115 5.04 -7.50 27.45
C PRO A 115 4.18 -7.77 28.69
N ASP A 116 4.77 -7.55 29.86
CA ASP A 116 4.12 -7.71 31.18
C ASP A 116 3.51 -9.10 31.48
N SER A 117 3.77 -10.12 30.65
CA SER A 117 3.38 -11.51 30.90
C SER A 117 4.33 -12.22 31.89
N LEU A 118 3.81 -13.21 32.61
CA LEU A 118 4.57 -14.12 33.47
C LEU A 118 5.20 -15.29 32.69
N SER A 119 4.93 -15.41 31.39
CA SER A 119 5.47 -16.45 30.52
C SER A 119 7.01 -16.38 30.45
N ASP A 120 7.68 -17.51 30.61
CA ASP A 120 9.14 -17.64 30.46
C ASP A 120 9.56 -18.20 29.08
N CYS A 121 8.64 -18.14 28.11
CA CYS A 121 8.78 -18.74 26.79
C CYS A 121 10.05 -18.31 26.02
N ALA A 122 10.57 -17.11 26.30
CA ALA A 122 11.77 -16.58 25.66
C ALA A 122 13.02 -17.37 26.05
N SER A 123 13.05 -17.97 27.25
CA SER A 123 14.20 -18.75 27.72
C SER A 123 14.46 -20.02 26.89
N SER A 124 13.45 -20.48 26.17
CA SER A 124 13.49 -21.65 25.30
C SER A 124 13.14 -21.35 23.84
N ASN A 125 13.13 -20.07 23.43
CA ASN A 125 12.73 -19.63 22.09
C ASN A 125 11.41 -20.25 21.63
N SER A 126 10.41 -20.17 22.51
CA SER A 126 9.12 -20.84 22.37
C SER A 126 7.93 -19.91 22.49
N CYS A 127 8.18 -18.59 22.49
CA CYS A 127 7.11 -17.60 22.53
C CYS A 127 6.30 -17.63 21.23
N PRO A 128 5.00 -17.31 21.28
CA PRO A 128 4.18 -17.23 20.09
C PRO A 128 4.79 -16.32 19.03
N ALA A 129 5.08 -16.89 17.86
CA ALA A 129 5.64 -16.20 16.72
C ALA A 129 4.95 -16.65 15.43
N PRO A 130 4.90 -15.79 14.38
CA PRO A 130 4.46 -16.18 13.06
C PRO A 130 5.35 -17.28 12.49
N MET A 131 4.75 -18.27 11.82
CA MET A 131 5.46 -19.30 11.07
C MET A 131 5.28 -19.02 9.58
N TYR A 132 6.37 -18.68 8.89
CA TYR A 132 6.33 -18.26 7.48
C TYR A 132 6.34 -19.45 6.52
N ILE A 133 5.38 -19.47 5.58
CA ILE A 133 5.08 -20.61 4.72
C ILE A 133 5.02 -20.16 3.26
N ARG A 134 5.71 -20.90 2.38
CA ARG A 134 5.60 -20.75 0.93
C ARG A 134 5.21 -22.07 0.28
N GLU A 135 4.20 -22.07 -0.59
CA GLU A 135 3.71 -23.27 -1.28
C GLU A 135 3.37 -24.44 -0.31
N GLY A 136 2.87 -24.09 0.88
CA GLY A 136 2.57 -25.06 1.94
C GLY A 136 3.80 -25.65 2.64
N ILE A 137 5.01 -25.19 2.30
CA ILE A 137 6.27 -25.57 2.94
C ILE A 137 6.60 -24.52 4.00
N TYR A 138 6.67 -24.95 5.25
CA TYR A 138 7.17 -24.11 6.33
C TYR A 138 8.67 -23.85 6.15
N LEU A 139 9.08 -22.58 6.27
CA LEU A 139 10.43 -22.12 5.93
C LEU A 139 11.40 -22.07 7.12
N GLY A 140 10.88 -22.17 8.36
CA GLY A 140 11.69 -22.09 9.58
C GLY A 140 11.90 -23.43 10.29
N LYS A 141 12.41 -23.35 11.53
CA LYS A 141 12.62 -24.47 12.46
C LYS A 141 11.73 -24.38 13.70
N TYR A 142 11.48 -23.16 14.19
CA TYR A 142 10.61 -22.88 15.33
C TYR A 142 9.20 -23.46 15.08
N SER A 143 8.51 -23.92 16.12
CA SER A 143 7.08 -24.23 16.05
C SER A 143 6.48 -24.31 17.44
N ASN A 144 5.40 -23.57 17.69
CA ASN A 144 4.46 -23.84 18.79
C ASN A 144 3.13 -24.44 18.30
N ASP A 145 3.07 -24.85 17.03
CA ASP A 145 1.88 -25.35 16.37
C ASP A 145 2.15 -26.68 15.64
N GLU A 146 1.78 -27.78 16.31
CA GLU A 146 1.88 -29.15 15.78
C GLU A 146 1.07 -29.39 14.51
N THR A 147 0.16 -28.47 14.12
CA THR A 147 -0.58 -28.56 12.85
C THR A 147 0.26 -28.11 11.65
N ILE A 148 1.33 -27.36 11.90
CA ILE A 148 2.25 -26.85 10.88
C ILE A 148 3.56 -27.65 10.86
N SER A 149 4.20 -27.83 12.02
CA SER A 149 5.47 -28.55 12.17
C SER A 149 5.64 -29.08 13.60
N GLU A 150 6.55 -30.05 13.80
CA GLU A 150 6.85 -30.59 15.13
C GLU A 150 7.27 -29.47 16.10
N VAL A 151 6.61 -29.42 17.26
CA VAL A 151 6.81 -28.38 18.27
C VAL A 151 8.27 -28.35 18.70
N THR A 152 8.94 -27.22 18.45
CA THR A 152 10.37 -27.03 18.64
C THR A 152 10.65 -25.57 18.98
N GLY A 153 11.46 -25.31 20.00
CA GLY A 153 11.96 -23.97 20.28
C GLY A 153 13.21 -23.68 19.44
N ASP A 154 13.22 -22.56 18.72
CA ASP A 154 14.30 -22.10 17.86
C ASP A 154 14.10 -20.60 17.57
N GLU A 155 15.14 -19.88 17.14
CA GLU A 155 15.02 -18.48 16.71
C GLU A 155 14.55 -18.37 15.25
N ASP A 156 14.76 -19.41 14.45
CA ASP A 156 14.40 -19.41 13.03
C ASP A 156 12.92 -19.74 12.83
N PHE A 157 12.09 -18.71 12.66
CA PHE A 157 10.66 -18.84 12.33
C PHE A 157 10.35 -18.65 10.83
N GLY A 158 11.39 -18.58 9.99
CA GLY A 158 11.31 -18.55 8.53
C GLY A 158 11.20 -17.15 7.89
N LEU A 159 11.20 -16.07 8.68
CA LEU A 159 11.13 -14.70 8.16
C LEU A 159 12.30 -14.35 7.23
N ASP A 160 13.54 -14.71 7.64
CA ASP A 160 14.78 -14.44 6.89
C ASP A 160 14.81 -15.06 5.47
N VAL A 161 13.94 -16.03 5.20
CA VAL A 161 13.75 -16.60 3.86
C VAL A 161 12.55 -15.96 3.17
N TYR A 162 11.49 -15.67 3.91
CA TYR A 162 10.22 -15.19 3.37
C TYR A 162 10.29 -13.73 2.90
N GLU A 163 10.73 -12.81 3.75
CA GLU A 163 10.72 -11.37 3.47
C GLU A 163 11.60 -10.99 2.26
N PRO A 164 12.85 -11.48 2.12
CA PRO A 164 13.69 -11.08 1.00
C PRO A 164 13.11 -11.44 -0.38
N GLU A 165 12.24 -12.45 -0.46
CA GLU A 165 11.60 -12.85 -1.72
C GLU A 165 10.58 -11.82 -2.20
N PHE A 166 10.03 -11.00 -1.32
CA PHE A 166 9.11 -9.92 -1.69
C PHE A 166 9.81 -8.78 -2.45
N PHE A 167 11.15 -8.75 -2.45
CA PHE A 167 11.96 -7.84 -3.27
C PHE A 167 12.33 -8.41 -4.64
N TYR A 168 11.98 -9.66 -4.95
CA TYR A 168 12.19 -10.20 -6.30
C TYR A 168 11.35 -9.47 -7.33
N PRO A 169 11.72 -9.51 -8.63
CA PRO A 169 10.83 -9.05 -9.69
C PRO A 169 9.43 -9.67 -9.53
N ILE A 170 8.37 -8.90 -9.75
CA ILE A 170 7.00 -9.35 -9.41
C ILE A 170 6.62 -10.67 -10.10
N THR A 171 7.14 -10.93 -11.30
CA THR A 171 6.92 -12.18 -12.03
C THR A 171 7.57 -13.38 -11.34
N ASP A 172 8.77 -13.20 -10.77
CA ASP A 172 9.48 -14.24 -10.04
C ASP A 172 8.82 -14.49 -8.68
N TRP A 173 8.38 -13.42 -8.00
CA TRP A 173 7.59 -13.53 -6.77
C TRP A 173 6.26 -14.26 -7.01
N ALA A 174 5.50 -13.87 -8.04
CA ALA A 174 4.25 -14.55 -8.41
C ALA A 174 4.49 -16.02 -8.81
N GLY A 175 5.59 -16.30 -9.52
CA GLY A 175 5.99 -17.64 -9.93
C GLY A 175 6.49 -18.53 -8.78
N ALA A 176 6.94 -17.94 -7.67
CA ALA A 176 7.37 -18.67 -6.47
C ALA A 176 6.20 -19.32 -5.72
N GLY A 177 4.97 -18.89 -5.99
CA GLY A 177 3.74 -19.51 -5.54
C GLY A 177 3.06 -18.76 -4.39
N ARG A 178 2.34 -19.52 -3.54
CA ARG A 178 1.46 -19.01 -2.51
C ARG A 178 2.23 -18.73 -1.22
N TYR A 179 2.21 -17.46 -0.82
CA TYR A 179 2.76 -16.99 0.44
C TYR A 179 1.68 -16.95 1.52
N SER A 180 2.02 -17.42 2.72
CA SER A 180 1.12 -17.35 3.89
C SER A 180 1.90 -17.40 5.20
N ILE A 181 1.25 -17.00 6.28
CA ILE A 181 1.81 -17.03 7.64
C ILE A 181 0.84 -17.78 8.54
N SER A 182 1.35 -18.59 9.46
CA SER A 182 0.55 -19.19 10.53
C SER A 182 0.83 -18.52 11.87
N LEU A 183 -0.19 -18.24 12.68
CA LEU A 183 -0.02 -17.82 14.07
C LEU A 183 -0.91 -18.68 14.96
N LYS A 184 -0.31 -19.22 16.03
CA LYS A 184 -1.01 -19.73 17.20
C LYS A 184 -0.53 -18.94 18.41
N PHE A 185 -1.40 -18.12 19.00
CA PHE A 185 -1.07 -17.34 20.19
C PHE A 185 -1.58 -18.04 21.45
N ASP A 186 -0.70 -18.57 22.29
CA ASP A 186 -1.05 -19.44 23.42
C ASP A 186 -0.49 -18.98 24.77
N VAL A 187 -0.41 -17.66 24.97
CA VAL A 187 -0.09 -17.05 26.27
C VAL A 187 -1.36 -16.53 26.95
N ASP A 188 -1.80 -17.22 28.00
CA ASP A 188 -3.10 -17.01 28.63
C ASP A 188 -3.24 -15.69 29.39
N ASP A 189 -2.17 -15.15 29.96
CA ASP A 189 -2.20 -13.95 30.82
C ASP A 189 -1.98 -12.63 30.06
N PHE A 190 -1.65 -12.67 28.77
CA PHE A 190 -1.50 -11.48 27.93
C PHE A 190 -2.83 -11.02 27.32
N GLU A 191 -3.38 -9.88 27.72
CA GLU A 191 -4.71 -9.41 27.27
C GLU A 191 -4.69 -8.21 26.32
N ASP A 192 -3.50 -7.65 26.08
CA ASP A 192 -3.34 -6.49 25.21
C ASP A 192 -3.49 -6.87 23.74
N ASP A 193 -3.66 -5.86 22.88
CA ASP A 193 -3.77 -6.06 21.45
C ASP A 193 -2.39 -6.36 20.85
N ILE A 194 -2.37 -7.09 19.75
CA ILE A 194 -1.20 -7.22 18.88
C ILE A 194 -1.52 -6.58 17.52
N PHE A 195 -0.52 -6.44 16.66
CA PHE A 195 -0.66 -5.77 15.37
C PHE A 195 -0.17 -6.67 14.25
N TYR A 196 -0.85 -6.63 13.11
CA TYR A 196 -0.27 -7.03 11.84
C TYR A 196 0.25 -5.79 11.13
N PHE A 197 1.39 -5.90 10.46
CA PHE A 197 2.00 -4.78 9.74
C PHE A 197 2.73 -5.24 8.49
N CYS A 198 3.19 -4.29 7.66
CA CYS A 198 4.04 -4.60 6.52
C CYS A 198 5.51 -4.49 6.91
N HIS A 199 6.30 -5.54 6.68
CA HIS A 199 7.74 -5.54 6.96
C HIS A 199 8.55 -4.58 6.07
N ILE A 200 8.06 -4.26 4.86
CA ILE A 200 8.78 -3.41 3.90
C ILE A 200 8.35 -1.94 3.95
N HIS A 201 7.06 -1.68 4.18
CA HIS A 201 6.47 -0.35 4.12
C HIS A 201 5.90 0.07 5.47
N ALA A 202 6.56 1.03 6.13
CA ALA A 202 6.08 1.62 7.38
C ALA A 202 4.73 2.31 7.18
N GLY A 203 3.89 2.44 8.21
CA GLY A 203 2.58 3.10 8.07
C GLY A 203 1.42 2.15 7.71
N MET A 204 1.72 0.89 7.42
CA MET A 204 0.75 -0.13 7.01
C MET A 204 0.56 -1.18 8.10
N ASN A 205 -0.10 -0.83 9.20
CA ASN A 205 -0.52 -1.79 10.22
C ASN A 205 -2.04 -1.86 10.38
N GLY A 206 -2.49 -2.89 11.09
CA GLY A 206 -3.81 -2.95 11.70
C GLY A 206 -3.78 -3.79 12.97
N ARG A 207 -4.87 -3.69 13.73
CA ARG A 207 -4.97 -4.24 15.08
C ARG A 207 -5.51 -5.67 15.08
N ILE A 208 -5.11 -6.48 16.04
CA ILE A 208 -5.67 -7.79 16.35
C ILE A 208 -6.08 -7.79 17.82
N LYS A 209 -7.35 -8.12 18.08
CA LYS A 209 -7.91 -8.29 19.42
C LYS A 209 -8.17 -9.75 19.73
N PHE A 210 -7.99 -10.11 20.99
CA PHE A 210 -8.40 -11.42 21.48
C PHE A 210 -9.92 -11.49 21.71
N ILE A 211 -10.53 -12.59 21.30
CA ILE A 211 -11.97 -12.85 21.43
C ILE A 211 -12.25 -14.16 22.18
N ASP A 212 -13.44 -14.27 22.78
CA ASP A 212 -13.94 -15.51 23.38
C ASP A 212 -14.56 -16.48 22.33
N GLU A 213 -15.04 -17.64 22.79
CA GLU A 213 -15.71 -18.65 21.95
C GLU A 213 -17.01 -18.13 21.30
N ASN A 214 -17.61 -17.06 21.83
CA ASN A 214 -18.81 -16.42 21.31
C ASN A 214 -18.48 -15.21 20.43
N ASN A 215 -17.20 -15.00 20.10
CA ASN A 215 -16.66 -13.86 19.35
C ASN A 215 -16.83 -12.49 20.03
N ASN A 216 -16.96 -12.44 21.36
CA ASN A 216 -16.88 -11.19 22.10
C ASN A 216 -15.42 -10.82 22.33
N VAL A 217 -15.09 -9.55 22.14
CA VAL A 217 -13.77 -9.00 22.44
C VAL A 217 -13.49 -9.08 23.94
N LEU A 218 -12.33 -9.64 24.32
CA LEU A 218 -11.94 -9.81 25.72
C LEU A 218 -11.59 -8.46 26.37
N LYS A 219 -10.83 -7.62 25.66
CA LYS A 219 -10.45 -6.28 26.09
C LYS A 219 -10.92 -5.23 25.08
N SER A 220 -11.94 -4.47 25.46
CA SER A 220 -12.56 -3.47 24.58
C SER A 220 -11.69 -2.23 24.37
N GLU A 221 -10.84 -1.89 25.34
CA GLU A 221 -9.90 -0.78 25.25
C GLU A 221 -8.83 -1.09 24.20
N ASP A 222 -8.50 -0.11 23.36
CA ASP A 222 -7.39 -0.21 22.41
C ASP A 222 -6.09 0.06 23.13
N TYR A 223 -5.24 -0.96 23.22
CA TYR A 223 -3.92 -0.82 23.83
C TYR A 223 -2.96 -1.89 23.29
N PRO A 224 -1.75 -1.55 22.84
CA PRO A 224 -1.16 -0.20 22.77
C PRO A 224 -1.88 0.81 21.84
N ASP A 225 -1.64 2.11 22.09
CA ASP A 225 -2.15 3.21 21.27
C ASP A 225 -1.50 3.19 19.87
N GLN A 226 -2.28 3.49 18.84
CA GLN A 226 -1.76 3.70 17.49
C GLN A 226 -1.25 5.15 17.35
N PRO A 227 0.01 5.37 16.95
CA PRO A 227 0.65 6.69 17.00
C PRO A 227 0.17 7.66 15.90
N TYR A 228 -0.59 7.19 14.91
CA TYR A 228 -1.08 7.99 13.79
C TYR A 228 -2.44 7.48 13.29
N THR A 229 -3.12 8.32 12.54
CA THR A 229 -4.33 7.97 11.79
C THR A 229 -3.97 7.54 10.38
N TYR A 230 -4.73 6.59 9.81
CA TYR A 230 -4.60 6.24 8.40
C TYR A 230 -4.88 7.43 7.47
N ASP A 231 -4.34 7.35 6.28
CA ASP A 231 -4.56 8.30 5.19
C ASP A 231 -6.04 8.49 4.89
N VAL A 232 -6.42 9.73 4.59
CA VAL A 232 -7.76 10.08 4.14
C VAL A 232 -7.68 10.57 2.70
N ILE A 233 -8.31 9.82 1.80
CA ILE A 233 -8.35 10.15 0.38
C ILE A 233 -9.35 11.28 0.12
N SER A 234 -8.88 12.34 -0.54
CA SER A 234 -9.77 13.44 -0.96
C SER A 234 -10.69 12.98 -2.09
N SER A 235 -11.81 13.68 -2.34
CA SER A 235 -12.69 13.34 -3.46
C SER A 235 -11.98 13.45 -4.82
N PHE A 236 -11.02 14.37 -4.96
CA PHE A 236 -10.22 14.52 -6.17
C PHE A 236 -9.30 13.31 -6.36
N ASP A 237 -8.62 12.90 -5.28
CA ASP A 237 -7.72 11.76 -5.28
C ASP A 237 -8.46 10.43 -5.49
N GLU A 238 -9.68 10.30 -4.96
CA GLU A 238 -10.53 9.13 -5.16
C GLU A 238 -10.93 8.96 -6.64
N GLU A 239 -11.24 10.06 -7.32
CA GLU A 239 -11.53 10.10 -8.76
C GLU A 239 -10.29 9.74 -9.58
N CYS A 240 -9.15 10.36 -9.26
CA CYS A 240 -7.89 10.17 -9.97
C CYS A 240 -7.18 8.84 -9.64
N GLY A 241 -7.51 8.19 -8.53
CA GLY A 241 -6.77 7.04 -8.00
C GLY A 241 -5.41 7.40 -7.42
N THR A 242 -5.25 8.63 -6.93
CA THR A 242 -3.98 9.21 -6.46
C THR A 242 -3.99 9.42 -4.95
N TYR A 243 -2.95 10.06 -4.43
CA TYR A 243 -2.87 10.51 -3.05
C TYR A 243 -2.29 11.93 -2.95
N ASN A 244 -2.90 12.75 -2.08
CA ASN A 244 -2.47 14.08 -1.70
C ASN A 244 -2.30 15.09 -2.85
N LEU A 245 -3.10 15.00 -3.92
CA LEU A 245 -3.02 15.92 -5.06
C LEU A 245 -4.04 17.05 -5.06
N SER A 246 -5.06 16.98 -4.19
CA SER A 246 -6.10 18.02 -4.13
C SER A 246 -5.58 19.46 -4.05
N PRO A 247 -4.49 19.79 -3.30
CA PRO A 247 -3.95 21.15 -3.23
C PRO A 247 -3.28 21.65 -4.52
N PHE A 248 -2.93 20.75 -5.43
CA PHE A 248 -2.11 21.03 -6.61
C PHE A 248 -2.94 21.13 -7.91
N GLN A 249 -4.27 21.11 -7.79
CA GLN A 249 -5.18 21.35 -8.92
C GLN A 249 -4.94 22.73 -9.55
N LEU A 250 -5.04 22.80 -10.88
CA LEU A 250 -4.90 24.06 -11.61
C LEU A 250 -6.22 24.85 -11.63
N PRO A 251 -6.17 26.20 -11.61
CA PRO A 251 -4.96 27.04 -11.56
C PRO A 251 -4.28 27.03 -10.20
N ASN A 252 -2.95 27.00 -10.19
CA ASN A 252 -2.09 27.10 -9.00
C ASN A 252 -0.99 28.15 -9.27
N GLU A 253 -0.69 29.00 -8.29
CA GLU A 253 0.21 30.17 -8.45
C GLU A 253 1.67 29.78 -8.69
N GLN A 254 2.07 28.58 -8.30
CA GLN A 254 3.43 28.05 -8.45
C GLN A 254 3.60 27.15 -9.67
N CYS A 255 2.55 26.99 -10.48
CA CYS A 255 2.53 26.08 -11.61
C CYS A 255 2.09 26.78 -12.92
N PRO A 256 2.55 26.32 -14.09
CA PRO A 256 1.96 26.68 -15.37
C PRO A 256 0.45 26.46 -15.38
N SER A 257 -0.25 27.17 -16.28
CA SER A 257 -1.70 27.03 -16.42
C SER A 257 -2.14 25.68 -16.99
N THR A 258 -1.22 24.88 -17.54
CA THR A 258 -1.48 23.57 -18.16
C THR A 258 -0.16 22.79 -18.26
N PHE A 259 -0.19 21.49 -17.98
CA PHE A 259 0.89 20.55 -18.29
C PHE A 259 0.50 19.60 -19.43
N VAL A 260 -0.78 19.21 -19.52
CA VAL A 260 -1.30 18.32 -20.56
C VAL A 260 -2.08 19.11 -21.62
N CYS A 261 -1.45 19.32 -22.77
CA CYS A 261 -2.05 20.03 -23.91
C CYS A 261 -3.17 19.23 -24.59
N ASP A 262 -4.08 19.95 -25.27
CA ASP A 262 -5.10 19.39 -26.17
C ASP A 262 -6.01 18.32 -25.53
N ALA A 263 -6.25 18.42 -24.22
CA ALA A 263 -7.13 17.51 -23.48
C ALA A 263 -8.57 17.55 -24.04
N PRO A 264 -9.14 16.41 -24.48
CA PRO A 264 -10.50 16.36 -25.00
C PRO A 264 -11.53 16.47 -23.87
N GLU A 265 -12.81 16.66 -24.21
CA GLU A 265 -13.88 16.54 -23.24
C GLU A 265 -14.07 15.08 -22.75
N GLY A 266 -14.74 14.90 -21.61
CA GLY A 266 -15.10 13.59 -21.07
C GLY A 266 -14.06 12.95 -20.15
N SER A 267 -14.04 11.62 -20.10
CA SER A 267 -13.21 10.86 -19.15
C SER A 267 -11.71 11.01 -19.38
N LEU A 268 -11.26 11.08 -20.64
CA LEU A 268 -9.85 11.32 -20.95
C LEU A 268 -9.41 12.74 -20.55
N GLY A 269 -10.27 13.75 -20.73
CA GLY A 269 -10.00 15.09 -20.23
C GLY A 269 -9.92 15.17 -18.70
N SER A 270 -10.76 14.41 -18.01
CA SER A 270 -10.74 14.34 -16.54
C SER A 270 -9.46 13.65 -16.05
N TYR A 271 -9.06 12.55 -16.70
CA TYR A 271 -7.77 11.89 -16.47
C TYR A 271 -6.57 12.83 -16.73
N SER A 272 -6.61 13.65 -17.78
CA SER A 272 -5.57 14.65 -18.04
C SER A 272 -5.43 15.68 -16.92
N LYS A 273 -6.53 16.07 -16.26
CA LYS A 273 -6.49 16.99 -15.10
C LYS A 273 -5.80 16.37 -13.88
N CYS A 274 -5.90 15.05 -13.70
CA CYS A 274 -5.12 14.35 -12.69
C CYS A 274 -3.61 14.52 -12.95
N TYR A 275 -3.18 14.42 -14.21
CA TYR A 275 -1.79 14.65 -14.60
C TYR A 275 -1.35 16.11 -14.44
N ASP A 276 -2.25 17.07 -14.65
CA ASP A 276 -1.94 18.47 -14.35
C ASP A 276 -1.63 18.67 -12.86
N ALA A 277 -2.43 18.07 -11.96
CA ALA A 277 -2.20 18.16 -10.52
C ALA A 277 -0.92 17.43 -10.07
N MET A 278 -0.69 16.22 -10.60
CA MET A 278 0.54 15.44 -10.43
C MET A 278 1.80 16.24 -10.78
N ASN A 279 1.82 16.80 -12.00
CA ASN A 279 2.97 17.57 -12.46
C ASN A 279 3.13 18.89 -11.70
N CYS A 280 2.04 19.51 -11.25
CA CYS A 280 2.11 20.67 -10.38
C CYS A 280 2.72 20.32 -9.01
N ALA A 281 2.28 19.22 -8.39
CA ALA A 281 2.84 18.72 -7.14
C ALA A 281 4.34 18.42 -7.25
N MET A 282 4.75 17.73 -8.32
CA MET A 282 6.17 17.46 -8.60
C MET A 282 6.96 18.76 -8.79
N MET A 283 6.45 19.69 -9.60
CA MET A 283 7.14 20.95 -9.89
C MET A 283 7.32 21.78 -8.61
N GLN A 284 6.28 21.89 -7.80
CA GLN A 284 6.35 22.59 -6.52
C GLN A 284 7.31 21.90 -5.55
N GLY A 285 7.18 20.58 -5.35
CA GLY A 285 8.03 19.82 -4.41
C GLY A 285 9.50 19.75 -4.84
N MET A 286 9.80 19.73 -6.13
CA MET A 286 11.19 19.77 -6.64
C MET A 286 11.79 21.17 -6.64
N THR A 287 11.00 22.22 -6.37
CA THR A 287 11.51 23.58 -6.28
C THR A 287 11.99 23.84 -4.86
N THR A 288 13.27 23.56 -4.60
CA THR A 288 13.86 23.55 -3.25
C THR A 288 15.01 24.55 -3.13
N ASN A 289 15.35 24.92 -1.90
CA ASN A 289 16.62 25.55 -1.58
C ASN A 289 17.75 24.50 -1.60
N VAL A 290 18.99 25.00 -1.51
CA VAL A 290 20.19 24.15 -1.50
C VAL A 290 20.89 24.32 -0.15
N ASP A 291 21.08 23.20 0.56
CA ASP A 291 21.95 23.14 1.74
C ASP A 291 23.23 22.34 1.41
N ASP A 292 23.09 21.12 0.89
CA ASP A 292 24.18 20.25 0.43
C ASP A 292 23.71 19.29 -0.69
N GLU A 293 24.64 18.58 -1.33
CA GLU A 293 24.34 17.69 -2.46
C GLU A 293 23.47 16.49 -2.09
N ILE A 294 23.60 15.96 -0.87
CA ILE A 294 22.88 14.77 -0.41
C ILE A 294 21.43 15.14 -0.09
N SER A 295 21.23 16.19 0.71
CA SER A 295 19.88 16.67 1.02
C SER A 295 19.15 17.20 -0.21
N LEU A 296 19.85 17.93 -1.10
CA LEU A 296 19.27 18.41 -2.36
C LEU A 296 18.74 17.27 -3.22
N PHE A 297 19.50 16.16 -3.34
CA PHE A 297 19.04 14.98 -4.06
C PHE A 297 17.75 14.43 -3.46
N MET A 298 17.71 14.22 -2.13
CA MET A 298 16.53 13.62 -1.47
C MET A 298 15.31 14.54 -1.51
N HIS A 299 15.49 15.84 -1.22
CA HIS A 299 14.38 16.82 -1.27
C HIS A 299 13.76 16.93 -2.67
N GLN A 300 14.51 16.69 -3.74
CA GLN A 300 13.96 16.67 -5.10
C GLN A 300 13.50 15.27 -5.55
N MET A 301 14.15 14.20 -5.09
CA MET A 301 13.82 12.84 -5.54
C MET A 301 12.57 12.28 -4.85
N ILE A 302 12.28 12.66 -3.61
CA ILE A 302 11.05 12.29 -2.92
C ILE A 302 9.80 12.74 -3.70
N PRO A 303 9.59 14.04 -4.00
CA PRO A 303 8.42 14.47 -4.77
C PRO A 303 8.44 13.96 -6.23
N HIS A 304 9.62 13.73 -6.80
CA HIS A 304 9.74 13.08 -8.11
C HIS A 304 9.19 11.64 -8.07
N HIS A 305 9.54 10.85 -7.05
CA HIS A 305 9.02 9.50 -6.85
C HIS A 305 7.52 9.50 -6.54
N GLN A 306 7.05 10.39 -5.66
CA GLN A 306 5.63 10.52 -5.35
C GLN A 306 4.79 10.79 -6.60
N ASN A 307 5.31 11.60 -7.53
CA ASN A 307 4.67 11.85 -8.81
C ASN A 307 4.59 10.59 -9.69
N ALA A 308 5.69 9.83 -9.79
CA ALA A 308 5.71 8.58 -10.55
C ALA A 308 4.76 7.52 -9.97
N VAL A 309 4.70 7.40 -8.64
CA VAL A 309 3.74 6.54 -7.92
C VAL A 309 2.31 6.97 -8.26
N ASN A 310 1.99 8.27 -8.17
CA ASN A 310 0.66 8.77 -8.49
C ASN A 310 0.27 8.55 -9.97
N MET A 311 1.19 8.74 -10.91
CA MET A 311 0.94 8.42 -12.32
C MET A 311 0.66 6.93 -12.52
N ALA A 312 1.43 6.05 -11.86
CA ALA A 312 1.25 4.61 -11.96
C ALA A 312 -0.12 4.17 -11.41
N LYS A 313 -0.50 4.68 -10.24
CA LYS A 313 -1.80 4.41 -9.62
C LYS A 313 -2.95 4.93 -10.48
N ALA A 314 -2.84 6.14 -11.02
CA ALA A 314 -3.89 6.68 -11.87
C ALA A 314 -4.15 5.81 -13.11
N LEU A 315 -3.10 5.25 -13.73
CA LEU A 315 -3.28 4.34 -14.84
C LEU A 315 -3.97 3.02 -14.42
N LEU A 316 -3.55 2.42 -13.30
CA LEU A 316 -4.21 1.22 -12.74
C LEU A 316 -5.69 1.46 -12.42
N LYS A 317 -6.02 2.65 -11.87
CA LYS A 317 -7.40 3.06 -11.57
C LYS A 317 -8.32 3.02 -12.79
N THR A 318 -7.78 3.26 -13.99
CA THR A 318 -8.59 3.23 -15.22
C THR A 318 -9.11 1.83 -15.59
N ARG A 319 -8.48 0.76 -15.08
CA ARG A 319 -8.78 -0.65 -15.39
C ARG A 319 -8.78 -0.96 -16.90
N LYS A 320 -8.03 -0.17 -17.68
CA LYS A 320 -7.91 -0.33 -19.12
C LYS A 320 -6.94 -1.46 -19.50
N LEU A 321 -5.92 -1.69 -18.68
CA LEU A 321 -5.03 -2.85 -18.83
C LEU A 321 -5.81 -4.14 -18.55
N LYS A 322 -5.51 -5.18 -19.34
CA LYS A 322 -6.04 -6.52 -19.17
C LYS A 322 -4.89 -7.47 -18.86
N CYS A 323 -4.64 -7.63 -17.56
CA CYS A 323 -3.71 -8.61 -17.05
C CYS A 323 -4.36 -9.42 -15.94
N ASP A 324 -4.76 -10.65 -16.26
CA ASP A 324 -5.34 -11.57 -15.26
C ASP A 324 -4.24 -12.35 -14.51
N ASP A 325 -3.06 -12.50 -15.13
CA ASP A 325 -1.88 -13.17 -14.58
C ASP A 325 -0.62 -12.41 -15.00
N VAL A 326 0.06 -11.80 -14.03
CA VAL A 326 1.26 -10.97 -14.26
C VAL A 326 2.45 -11.76 -14.83
N THR A 327 2.41 -13.09 -14.81
CA THR A 327 3.45 -13.94 -15.41
C THR A 327 3.29 -14.08 -16.92
N GLU A 328 2.16 -13.63 -17.49
CA GLU A 328 1.96 -13.63 -18.94
C GLU A 328 2.72 -12.49 -19.63
N GLU A 329 3.38 -12.81 -20.75
CA GLU A 329 4.15 -11.86 -21.55
C GLU A 329 3.29 -11.08 -22.56
N THR A 330 2.21 -10.44 -22.10
CA THR A 330 1.41 -9.52 -22.92
C THR A 330 1.85 -8.07 -22.70
N ASP A 331 1.59 -7.17 -23.66
CA ASP A 331 1.92 -5.74 -23.51
C ASP A 331 1.21 -5.11 -22.29
N ASP A 332 -0.05 -5.50 -22.05
CA ASP A 332 -0.83 -5.03 -20.90
C ASP A 332 -0.26 -5.55 -19.58
N CYS A 333 0.15 -6.82 -19.51
CA CYS A 333 0.79 -7.40 -18.33
C CYS A 333 2.18 -6.82 -18.09
N ALA A 334 2.99 -6.65 -19.12
CA ALA A 334 4.30 -5.99 -19.01
C ALA A 334 4.15 -4.58 -18.43
N LEU A 335 3.12 -3.84 -18.85
CA LEU A 335 2.83 -2.53 -18.29
C LEU A 335 2.30 -2.62 -16.85
N GLU A 336 1.41 -3.56 -16.53
CA GLU A 336 0.91 -3.75 -15.15
C GLU A 336 2.05 -4.10 -14.18
N VAL A 337 2.98 -4.96 -14.58
CA VAL A 337 4.21 -5.28 -13.86
C VAL A 337 5.00 -4.00 -13.55
N ILE A 338 5.28 -3.19 -14.57
CA ILE A 338 6.01 -1.91 -14.40
C ILE A 338 5.27 -0.99 -13.42
N LEU A 339 3.94 -0.87 -13.52
CA LEU A 339 3.17 0.02 -12.65
C LEU A 339 3.24 -0.43 -11.18
N ARG A 340 3.10 -1.73 -10.91
CA ARG A 340 3.18 -2.27 -9.54
C ARG A 340 4.58 -2.14 -8.95
N GLU A 341 5.62 -2.39 -9.74
CA GLU A 341 7.02 -2.18 -9.33
C GLU A 341 7.32 -0.70 -9.07
N ILE A 342 6.80 0.22 -9.88
CA ILE A 342 6.91 1.67 -9.62
C ILE A 342 6.24 2.02 -8.30
N ILE A 343 5.00 1.57 -8.08
CA ILE A 343 4.23 1.94 -6.88
C ILE A 343 4.95 1.47 -5.63
N ASN A 344 5.24 0.17 -5.53
CA ASN A 344 5.80 -0.38 -4.31
C ASN A 344 7.29 -0.04 -4.18
N GLY A 345 8.06 -0.20 -5.25
CA GLY A 345 9.50 0.07 -5.22
C GLY A 345 9.84 1.52 -4.93
N GLN A 346 9.13 2.48 -5.54
CA GLN A 346 9.41 3.89 -5.28
C GLN A 346 8.85 4.37 -3.93
N ASN A 347 7.75 3.79 -3.43
CA ASN A 347 7.30 4.05 -2.05
C ASN A 347 8.33 3.58 -1.01
N HIS A 348 8.91 2.39 -1.18
CA HIS A 348 10.01 1.94 -0.32
C HIS A 348 11.23 2.88 -0.39
N GLN A 349 11.58 3.36 -1.59
CA GLN A 349 12.68 4.34 -1.77
C GLN A 349 12.37 5.70 -1.13
N ILE A 350 11.11 6.17 -1.20
CA ILE A 350 10.67 7.40 -0.52
C ILE A 350 10.91 7.28 0.98
N GLN A 351 10.43 6.20 1.60
CA GLN A 351 10.60 5.97 3.04
C GLN A 351 12.07 5.85 3.43
N THR A 352 12.88 5.17 2.59
CA THR A 352 14.33 5.09 2.79
C THR A 352 14.99 6.47 2.78
N MET A 353 14.64 7.32 1.81
CA MET A 353 15.18 8.69 1.73
C MET A 353 14.72 9.56 2.90
N GLN A 354 13.46 9.43 3.34
CA GLN A 354 12.94 10.11 4.52
C GLN A 354 13.69 9.70 5.79
N ALA A 355 13.96 8.40 5.98
CA ALA A 355 14.74 7.90 7.09
C ALA A 355 16.19 8.41 7.08
N ILE A 356 16.81 8.52 5.90
CA ILE A 356 18.17 9.10 5.77
C ILE A 356 18.16 10.60 6.11
N LEU A 357 17.13 11.35 5.69
CA LEU A 357 16.98 12.76 6.06
C LEU A 357 16.88 12.92 7.58
N GLU A 358 16.04 12.12 8.23
CA GLU A 358 15.84 12.14 9.69
C GLU A 358 17.12 11.74 10.44
N ALA A 359 17.73 10.61 10.10
CA ALA A 359 18.94 10.12 10.76
C ALA A 359 20.15 11.05 10.59
N GLY A 360 20.18 11.81 9.49
CA GLY A 360 21.22 12.79 9.18
C GLY A 360 20.99 14.17 9.81
N ASP A 361 19.89 14.38 10.55
CA ASP A 361 19.47 15.70 11.08
C ASP A 361 19.33 16.76 9.96
N TYR A 362 18.93 16.32 8.78
CA TYR A 362 18.56 17.22 7.69
C TYR A 362 17.15 17.77 7.93
N LYS A 363 16.83 18.90 7.29
CA LYS A 363 15.43 19.38 7.28
C LYS A 363 14.55 18.34 6.59
N SER A 364 13.36 18.09 7.12
CA SER A 364 12.37 17.22 6.46
C SER A 364 11.89 17.80 5.12
N GLU A 365 11.81 19.13 5.02
CA GLU A 365 11.41 19.87 3.83
C GLU A 365 12.35 21.06 3.60
N ASN A 366 12.52 21.48 2.35
CA ASN A 366 13.39 22.61 2.00
C ASN A 366 12.83 23.45 0.85
N ASP A 367 11.53 23.66 0.86
CA ASP A 367 10.79 24.27 -0.24
C ASP A 367 11.25 25.70 -0.56
N CYS A 368 11.25 26.02 -1.85
CA CYS A 368 11.49 27.35 -2.39
C CYS A 368 10.23 27.81 -3.14
N VAL A 369 9.50 28.77 -2.56
CA VAL A 369 8.26 29.29 -3.15
C VAL A 369 8.60 30.22 -4.32
N VAL A 370 8.16 29.83 -5.52
CA VAL A 370 8.35 30.59 -6.77
C VAL A 370 7.00 30.83 -7.44
N GLU A 371 6.59 32.10 -7.54
CA GLU A 371 5.38 32.49 -8.27
C GLU A 371 5.61 32.51 -9.79
N MET A 372 4.68 31.92 -10.55
CA MET A 372 4.71 31.93 -12.01
C MET A 372 4.19 33.26 -12.56
N THR A 373 5.09 34.23 -12.77
CA THR A 373 4.69 35.50 -13.41
C THR A 373 4.32 35.28 -14.88
N SER A 374 3.07 35.57 -15.24
CA SER A 374 2.65 35.61 -16.64
C SER A 374 3.28 36.83 -17.32
N THR A 375 4.52 36.72 -17.78
CA THR A 375 5.08 37.76 -18.63
C THR A 375 4.33 37.71 -19.95
N THR A 376 3.38 38.65 -20.13
CA THR A 376 2.75 38.87 -21.42
C THR A 376 3.87 39.18 -22.41
N VAL A 377 4.22 38.22 -23.27
CA VAL A 377 5.06 38.51 -24.43
C VAL A 377 4.26 39.51 -25.26
N LYS A 378 4.57 40.80 -25.11
CA LYS A 378 4.08 41.84 -26.01
C LYS A 378 4.41 41.37 -27.41
N GLY A 379 3.36 41.08 -28.18
CA GLY A 379 3.48 40.56 -29.53
C GLY A 379 4.50 41.35 -30.32
N ILE A 380 5.61 40.70 -30.66
CA ILE A 380 6.36 41.09 -31.84
C ILE A 380 5.43 40.74 -32.99
N THR A 381 4.75 41.76 -33.52
CA THR A 381 4.09 41.69 -34.82
C THR A 381 5.15 41.36 -35.86
N SER A 382 5.39 40.07 -36.11
CA SER A 382 6.07 39.63 -37.31
C SER A 382 5.13 39.90 -38.47
N GLY A 383 5.37 41.01 -39.15
CA GLY A 383 4.72 41.35 -40.40
C GLY A 383 4.79 40.16 -41.35
N ALA A 384 3.62 39.72 -41.79
CA ALA A 384 3.45 38.65 -42.74
C ALA A 384 4.29 38.88 -44.00
N LYS A 385 5.12 37.89 -44.36
CA LYS A 385 5.29 37.48 -45.76
C LYS A 385 5.06 35.97 -45.82
N ARG A 386 3.79 35.58 -45.94
CA ARG A 386 3.40 34.28 -46.51
C ARG A 386 3.73 34.32 -48.00
N THR A 387 4.83 33.71 -48.42
CA THR A 387 4.95 33.21 -49.79
C THR A 387 4.21 31.88 -49.86
N SER A 388 2.97 31.95 -50.35
CA SER A 388 2.15 30.81 -50.73
C SER A 388 2.74 30.16 -51.98
N PHE A 389 3.23 28.94 -51.88
CA PHE A 389 3.39 28.05 -53.04
C PHE A 389 2.12 27.23 -53.17
N ILE A 390 1.35 27.42 -54.23
CA ILE A 390 0.64 26.39 -55.03
C ILE A 390 0.01 27.08 -56.26
N SER A 391 0.53 26.68 -57.44
CA SER A 391 -0.10 26.45 -58.75
C SER A 391 -0.91 27.53 -59.48
N ALA A 392 -0.42 27.90 -60.68
CA ALA A 392 -1.14 28.16 -61.95
C ALA A 392 -0.15 28.76 -62.99
N ILE A 393 -0.12 28.53 -64.32
CA ILE A 393 -0.98 27.88 -65.31
C ILE A 393 -0.25 27.96 -66.70
N LEU A 394 -0.58 27.05 -67.62
CA LEU A 394 -0.55 27.10 -69.12
C LEU A 394 0.77 26.99 -69.95
N THR A 395 0.92 25.80 -70.55
CA THR A 395 0.97 25.49 -72.01
C THR A 395 1.78 26.36 -72.99
N PHE A 396 2.84 25.78 -73.56
CA PHE A 396 3.19 25.91 -74.98
C PHE A 396 3.91 24.64 -75.48
N VAL A 397 3.84 24.43 -76.78
CA VAL A 397 3.86 23.14 -77.52
C VAL A 397 5.24 22.85 -78.17
N LEU A 398 5.46 21.59 -78.57
CA LEU A 398 6.54 20.99 -79.40
C LEU A 398 7.87 20.69 -78.66
N GLY A 399 8.50 19.51 -78.77
CA GLY A 399 8.30 18.31 -79.58
C GLY A 399 9.50 17.35 -79.40
N LEU A 400 9.32 16.10 -79.84
CA LEU A 400 10.32 15.05 -80.08
C LEU A 400 10.88 14.22 -78.88
N MET A 401 10.34 12.99 -78.79
CA MET A 401 11.04 11.72 -78.49
C MET A 401 12.38 11.55 -79.28
N PRO A 402 13.14 10.45 -79.10
CA PRO A 402 13.57 9.69 -77.91
C PRO A 402 15.12 9.46 -77.93
N PHE A 403 15.72 8.67 -77.04
CA PHE A 403 16.84 7.71 -77.27
C PHE A 403 17.24 7.14 -75.88
N LEU A 404 16.97 5.85 -75.62
CA LEU A 404 17.97 4.78 -75.39
C LEU A 404 19.03 5.17 -74.34
N MET A 405 19.13 4.50 -73.19
CA MET A 405 19.52 3.09 -73.04
C MET A 405 19.32 2.65 -71.59
#